data_AF-A0A183DUI9-F1
#
_entry.id   AF-A0A183DUI9-F1
#
_cell.length_a   1.000
_cell.length_b   1.000
_cell.length_c   1.000
_cell.angle_alpha   90.00
_cell.angle_beta   90.00
_cell.angle_gamma   90.00
#
_symmetry.space_group_name_H-M   'P 1'
#
loop_
_entity.id
_entity.type
_entity.pdbx_description
1 polymer ?
#
loop_
_entity_poly.entity_id
_entity_poly.type
_entity_poly.pdbx_seq_one_letter_code
_entity_poly.pdbx_strand_id
1 'polypeptide(L)'
;MVNLKPGSDSYAYENPWPKLNGSRLDWLFGDGWRRPLAKDQGAQLRRNWIWFGLSPYDEHADWLKFHKYMFVLLTLMVTWVTLYLQYGAPDWPLARDWAYREAHLEMARREKAGLPYISKDLVRPDKIVLPSDEELQNFEIII
;
A
#
# COMPACT_ATOMS: atom_id res chain seq x y z
N MET A 1 6.43 -11.75 -41.02
CA MET A 1 6.85 -11.41 -39.64
C MET A 1 6.93 -12.70 -38.84
N VAL A 2 8.01 -12.93 -38.10
CA VAL A 2 8.22 -14.17 -37.34
C VAL A 2 7.26 -14.18 -36.14
N ASN A 3 6.44 -15.23 -36.02
CA ASN A 3 5.52 -15.45 -34.89
C ASN A 3 6.33 -15.91 -33.66
N LEU A 4 6.85 -14.97 -32.89
CA LEU A 4 7.50 -15.25 -31.61
C LEU A 4 6.41 -15.55 -30.57
N LYS A 5 6.35 -16.77 -30.04
CA LYS A 5 5.46 -17.10 -28.91
C LYS A 5 6.09 -16.55 -27.63
N PRO A 6 5.34 -15.87 -26.74
CA PRO A 6 5.84 -15.49 -25.43
C PRO A 6 6.39 -16.70 -24.67
N GLY A 7 7.62 -16.62 -24.16
CA GLY A 7 8.30 -17.73 -23.48
C GLY A 7 8.80 -18.86 -24.39
N SER A 8 8.78 -18.70 -25.73
CA SER A 8 9.47 -19.63 -26.63
C SER A 8 10.93 -19.25 -26.83
N ASP A 9 11.81 -20.25 -26.83
CA ASP A 9 13.26 -20.12 -27.01
C ASP A 9 13.56 -19.42 -28.34
N SER A 10 13.74 -18.10 -28.28
CA SER A 10 14.08 -17.30 -29.45
C SER A 10 15.59 -17.09 -29.49
N TYR A 11 16.19 -17.47 -30.63
CA TYR A 11 17.59 -17.15 -30.91
C TYR A 11 17.75 -15.63 -30.96
N ALA A 12 18.86 -15.16 -30.39
CA ALA A 12 19.15 -13.75 -30.15
C ALA A 12 19.10 -12.92 -31.43
N TYR A 13 18.47 -11.74 -31.35
CA TYR A 13 18.68 -10.68 -32.33
C TYR A 13 20.15 -10.21 -32.30
N GLU A 14 20.65 -9.65 -33.41
CA GLU A 14 21.99 -9.07 -33.47
C GLU A 14 22.08 -7.85 -32.54
N ASN A 15 22.78 -7.99 -31.41
CA ASN A 15 23.01 -6.91 -30.47
C ASN A 15 24.24 -6.07 -30.90
N PRO A 16 24.09 -4.76 -31.19
CA PRO A 16 25.19 -3.89 -31.63
C PRO A 16 26.19 -3.52 -30.51
N TRP A 17 25.92 -3.87 -29.25
CA TRP A 17 26.78 -3.52 -28.12
C TRP A 17 27.84 -4.62 -27.82
N PRO A 18 29.11 -4.25 -27.58
CA PRO A 18 30.18 -5.19 -27.27
C PRO A 18 29.96 -5.89 -25.92
N LYS A 19 30.57 -7.08 -25.78
CA LYS A 19 30.48 -7.94 -24.60
C LYS A 19 30.97 -7.18 -23.35
N LEU A 20 30.07 -6.85 -22.42
CA LEU A 20 30.41 -6.37 -21.08
C LEU A 20 30.80 -7.58 -20.21
N ASN A 21 32.00 -8.13 -20.44
CA ASN A 21 32.56 -9.19 -19.59
C ASN A 21 33.54 -8.57 -18.58
N GLY A 22 33.50 -9.01 -17.31
CA GLY A 22 34.60 -8.77 -16.35
C GLY A 22 34.22 -8.26 -14.95
N SER A 23 32.94 -8.32 -14.53
CA SER A 23 32.57 -7.89 -13.18
C SER A 23 32.79 -9.00 -12.15
N ARG A 24 33.29 -8.64 -10.96
CA ARG A 24 33.60 -9.54 -9.84
C ARG A 24 32.39 -10.33 -9.33
N LEU A 25 31.18 -9.92 -9.70
CA LEU A 25 29.92 -10.52 -9.27
C LEU A 25 29.22 -11.36 -10.35
N ASP A 26 29.86 -11.59 -11.51
CA ASP A 26 29.27 -12.35 -12.62
C ASP A 26 28.86 -13.79 -12.23
N TRP A 27 29.48 -14.37 -11.19
CA TRP A 27 29.15 -15.70 -10.68
C TRP A 27 27.83 -15.75 -9.88
N LEU A 28 27.38 -14.62 -9.32
CA LEU A 28 26.22 -14.56 -8.43
C LEU A 28 24.90 -14.77 -9.17
N PHE A 29 24.86 -14.42 -10.45
CA PHE A 29 23.65 -14.46 -11.27
C PHE A 29 23.59 -15.67 -12.21
N GLY A 30 24.63 -16.50 -12.21
CA GLY A 30 24.79 -17.64 -13.11
C GLY A 30 24.77 -17.27 -14.60
N ASP A 31 24.98 -18.27 -15.46
CA ASP A 31 24.97 -18.13 -16.92
C ASP A 31 23.58 -17.75 -17.49
N GLY A 32 22.56 -17.56 -16.64
CA GLY A 32 21.20 -17.19 -17.05
C GLY A 32 21.11 -15.87 -17.80
N TRP A 33 22.15 -15.04 -17.73
CA TRP A 33 22.31 -13.80 -18.52
C TRP A 33 23.16 -13.98 -19.78
N ARG A 34 23.92 -15.07 -19.90
CA ARG A 34 24.77 -15.30 -21.05
C ARG A 34 23.92 -15.69 -22.25
N ARG A 35 24.26 -15.15 -23.43
CA ARG A 35 23.67 -15.59 -24.70
C ARG A 35 23.84 -17.11 -24.77
N PRO A 36 22.80 -17.90 -25.11
CA PRO A 36 23.06 -19.25 -25.57
C PRO A 36 23.97 -19.07 -26.79
N LEU A 37 25.10 -19.77 -26.78
CA LEU A 37 25.98 -19.85 -27.93
C LEU A 37 25.13 -20.34 -29.14
N ALA A 38 25.59 -20.13 -30.37
CA ALA A 38 24.94 -20.80 -31.48
C ALA A 38 25.14 -22.33 -31.33
N LYS A 39 24.23 -23.16 -31.86
CA LYS A 39 24.23 -24.63 -31.62
C LYS A 39 25.59 -25.28 -32.01
N ASP A 40 26.24 -24.73 -33.02
CA ASP A 40 27.56 -25.05 -33.55
C ASP A 40 28.73 -24.63 -32.64
N GLN A 41 28.48 -23.77 -31.64
CA GLN A 41 29.46 -23.27 -30.67
C GLN A 41 29.38 -23.98 -29.30
N GLY A 42 28.69 -25.13 -29.19
CA GLY A 42 28.61 -25.91 -27.95
C GLY A 42 27.60 -25.38 -26.93
N ALA A 43 26.60 -24.62 -27.38
CA ALA A 43 25.58 -24.04 -26.54
C ALA A 43 24.69 -25.09 -25.87
N GLN A 44 24.43 -24.90 -24.57
CA GLN A 44 23.29 -25.55 -23.93
C GLN A 44 22.02 -24.74 -24.24
N LEU A 45 20.88 -25.43 -24.42
CA LEU A 45 19.58 -24.75 -24.51
C LEU A 45 19.44 -23.78 -23.34
N ARG A 46 19.01 -22.55 -23.62
CA ARG A 46 18.70 -21.57 -22.57
C ARG A 46 17.75 -22.23 -21.58
N ARG A 47 17.95 -21.99 -20.29
CA ARG A 47 16.93 -22.33 -19.28
C ARG A 47 15.62 -21.67 -19.72
N ASN A 48 14.51 -22.42 -19.73
CA ASN A 48 13.19 -21.93 -20.11
C ASN A 48 12.96 -20.52 -19.55
N TRP A 49 12.72 -19.54 -20.42
CA TRP A 49 12.54 -18.14 -20.03
C TRP A 49 11.33 -18.03 -19.11
N ILE A 50 11.56 -17.57 -17.88
CA ILE A 50 10.49 -17.19 -16.94
C ILE A 50 9.96 -15.83 -17.40
N TRP A 51 8.82 -15.87 -18.09
CA TRP A 51 8.19 -14.68 -18.64
C TRP A 51 7.33 -13.95 -17.60
N PHE A 52 7.63 -12.68 -17.36
CA PHE A 52 6.95 -11.81 -16.41
C PHE A 52 5.93 -10.85 -17.07
N GLY A 53 5.81 -10.90 -18.40
CA GLY A 53 4.74 -10.20 -19.12
C GLY A 53 5.01 -8.73 -19.48
N LEU A 54 6.23 -8.21 -19.31
CA LEU A 54 6.57 -6.79 -19.52
C LEU A 54 7.41 -6.53 -20.78
N SER A 55 8.09 -7.56 -21.29
CA SER A 55 8.78 -7.51 -22.57
C SER A 55 8.61 -8.85 -23.29
N PRO A 56 8.07 -8.87 -24.51
CA PRO A 56 7.86 -10.11 -25.26
C PRO A 56 9.09 -10.56 -26.08
N TYR A 57 10.13 -9.73 -26.18
CA TYR A 57 11.28 -9.98 -27.09
C TYR A 57 12.65 -10.00 -26.40
N ASP A 58 12.72 -9.54 -25.14
CA ASP A 58 13.99 -9.42 -24.40
C ASP A 58 13.76 -9.84 -22.94
N GLU A 59 14.34 -10.99 -22.58
CA GLU A 59 14.29 -11.59 -21.24
C GLU A 59 14.92 -10.69 -20.17
N HIS A 60 16.02 -9.99 -20.47
CA HIS A 60 16.65 -9.09 -19.51
C HIS A 60 15.81 -7.86 -19.28
N ALA A 61 15.28 -7.26 -20.36
CA ALA A 61 14.35 -6.15 -20.19
C ALA A 61 13.08 -6.58 -19.43
N ASP A 62 12.56 -7.79 -19.68
CA ASP A 62 11.39 -8.34 -18.97
C ASP A 62 11.65 -8.49 -17.47
N TRP A 63 12.72 -9.20 -17.11
CA TRP A 63 13.14 -9.43 -15.74
C TRP A 63 13.44 -8.12 -15.02
N LEU A 64 14.22 -7.23 -15.64
CA LEU A 64 14.65 -5.98 -15.00
C LEU A 64 13.46 -5.05 -14.76
N LYS A 65 12.55 -4.91 -15.73
CA LYS A 65 11.34 -4.10 -15.57
C LYS A 65 10.46 -4.67 -14.46
N PHE A 66 10.29 -6.00 -14.41
CA PHE A 66 9.44 -6.64 -13.42
C PHE A 66 9.95 -6.40 -12.00
N HIS A 67 11.24 -6.66 -11.77
CA HIS A 67 11.82 -6.52 -10.44
C HIS A 67 11.90 -5.04 -10.01
N LYS A 68 12.10 -4.10 -10.95
CA LYS A 68 11.99 -2.67 -10.66
C LYS A 68 10.58 -2.28 -10.20
N TYR A 69 9.55 -2.73 -10.92
CA TYR A 69 8.16 -2.45 -10.54
C TYR A 69 7.78 -3.10 -9.21
N MET A 70 8.15 -4.37 -9.00
CA MET A 70 7.86 -5.08 -7.75
C MET A 70 8.58 -4.45 -6.55
N PHE A 71 9.82 -3.98 -6.73
CA PHE A 71 10.53 -3.26 -5.68
C PHE A 71 9.81 -1.96 -5.32
N VAL A 72 9.46 -1.13 -6.30
CA VAL A 72 8.75 0.13 -6.03
C VAL A 72 7.37 -0.13 -5.42
N LEU A 73 6.61 -1.09 -5.95
CA LEU A 73 5.27 -1.41 -5.47
C LEU A 73 5.30 -2.02 -4.06
N LEU A 74 6.00 -3.14 -3.88
CA LEU A 74 5.95 -3.89 -2.62
C LEU A 74 6.85 -3.28 -1.55
N THR A 75 8.04 -2.79 -1.92
CA THR A 75 8.96 -2.25 -0.92
C THR A 75 8.63 -0.80 -0.62
N LEU A 76 8.52 0.05 -1.65
CA LEU A 76 8.31 1.48 -1.40
C LEU A 76 6.84 1.79 -1.10
N MET A 77 5.93 1.49 -2.01
CA MET A 77 4.53 1.89 -1.85
C MET A 77 3.85 1.18 -0.67
N VAL A 78 3.91 -0.16 -0.60
CA VAL A 78 3.23 -0.87 0.50
C VAL A 78 3.85 -0.54 1.86
N THR A 79 5.18 -0.60 2.02
CA THR A 79 5.79 -0.35 3.33
C THR A 79 5.64 1.10 3.77
N TRP A 80 5.95 2.08 2.92
CA TRP A 80 5.88 3.48 3.35
C TRP A 80 4.45 3.99 3.52
N VAL A 81 3.49 3.54 2.69
CA VAL A 81 2.08 3.91 2.88
C VAL A 81 1.53 3.30 4.16
N THR A 82 1.85 2.03 4.47
CA THR A 82 1.38 1.42 5.73
C THR A 82 1.98 2.11 6.96
N LEU A 83 3.29 2.43 6.93
CA LEU A 83 3.91 3.21 8.01
C LEU A 83 3.29 4.60 8.14
N TYR A 84 3.00 5.27 7.03
CA TYR A 84 2.34 6.58 7.06
C TYR A 84 0.93 6.48 7.65
N LEU A 85 0.11 5.53 7.21
CA LEU A 85 -1.26 5.37 7.72
C LEU A 85 -1.29 4.97 9.20
N GLN A 86 -0.31 4.18 9.66
CA GLN A 86 -0.28 3.68 11.03
C GLN A 86 0.33 4.67 12.04
N TYR A 87 1.35 5.44 11.63
CA TYR A 87 2.15 6.26 12.55
C TYR A 87 2.25 7.73 12.16
N GLY A 88 2.15 8.04 10.86
CA GLY A 88 2.32 9.42 10.36
C GLY A 88 1.01 10.20 10.22
N ALA A 89 -0.11 9.49 10.04
CA ALA A 89 -1.41 10.11 9.87
C ALA A 89 -1.83 10.82 11.17
N PRO A 90 -2.15 12.12 11.12
CA PRO A 90 -2.64 12.82 12.30
C PRO A 90 -4.00 12.23 12.72
N ASP A 91 -4.26 12.20 14.02
CA ASP A 91 -5.55 11.73 14.57
C ASP A 91 -6.73 12.61 14.07
N TRP A 92 -6.46 13.84 13.62
CA TRP A 92 -7.45 14.74 13.04
C TRP A 92 -7.90 14.31 11.62
N PRO A 93 -9.20 14.33 11.29
CA PRO A 93 -10.33 14.93 12.02
C PRO A 93 -11.12 13.98 12.92
N LEU A 94 -10.78 12.69 12.97
CA LEU A 94 -11.56 11.73 13.78
C LEU A 94 -11.28 11.88 15.29
N ALA A 95 -10.09 12.34 15.66
CA ALA A 95 -9.63 12.62 17.02
C ALA A 95 -9.90 11.48 18.02
N ARG A 96 -9.72 10.22 17.59
CA ARG A 96 -10.10 9.03 18.38
C ARG A 96 -9.19 8.86 19.58
N ASP A 97 -7.89 8.96 19.39
CA ASP A 97 -6.92 8.77 20.47
C ASP A 97 -7.05 9.90 21.50
N TRP A 98 -7.27 11.13 21.01
CA TRP A 98 -7.62 12.25 21.87
C TRP A 98 -8.90 11.98 22.67
N ALA A 99 -9.99 11.59 22.01
CA ALA A 99 -11.28 11.35 22.66
C ALA A 99 -11.21 10.23 23.71
N TYR A 100 -10.50 9.14 23.42
CA TYR A 100 -10.28 8.06 24.39
C TYR A 100 -9.50 8.54 25.62
N ARG A 101 -8.45 9.35 25.41
CA ARG A 101 -7.67 9.91 26.52
C ARG A 101 -8.53 10.83 27.39
N GLU A 102 -9.24 11.77 26.77
CA GLU A 102 -10.09 12.71 27.51
C GLU A 102 -11.23 12.00 28.24
N ALA A 103 -11.81 10.95 27.65
CA ALA A 103 -12.82 10.14 28.30
C ALA A 103 -12.29 9.47 29.58
N HIS A 104 -11.08 8.90 29.55
CA HIS A 104 -10.46 8.32 30.74
C HIS A 104 -10.22 9.36 31.85
N LEU A 105 -9.78 10.56 31.48
CA LEU A 105 -9.58 11.65 32.43
C LEU A 105 -10.89 12.11 33.08
N GLU A 106 -11.96 12.28 32.28
CA GLU A 106 -13.28 12.68 32.81
C GLU A 106 -13.93 11.59 33.66
N MET A 107 -13.76 10.31 33.30
CA MET A 107 -14.24 9.20 34.15
C MET A 107 -13.56 9.23 35.52
N ALA A 108 -12.22 9.33 35.57
CA ALA A 108 -11.48 9.41 36.83
C ALA A 108 -11.88 10.63 37.68
N ARG A 109 -12.12 11.79 37.04
CA ARG A 109 -12.62 12.99 37.72
C ARG A 109 -13.99 12.78 38.36
N ARG A 110 -14.90 12.12 37.64
CA ARG A 110 -16.27 11.85 38.09
C ARG A 110 -16.33 10.79 39.18
N GLU A 111 -15.53 9.73 39.09
CA GLU A 111 -15.40 8.72 40.15
C GLU A 111 -14.95 9.36 41.47
N LYS A 112 -13.91 10.20 41.42
CA LYS A 112 -13.42 10.91 42.61
C LYS A 112 -14.48 11.84 43.22
N ALA A 113 -15.35 12.40 42.39
CA ALA A 113 -16.47 13.24 42.83
C ALA A 113 -17.72 12.43 43.24
N GLY A 114 -17.72 11.10 43.09
CA GLY A 114 -18.89 10.26 43.34
C GLY A 114 -20.06 10.49 42.37
N LEU A 115 -19.79 11.05 41.19
CA LEU A 115 -20.79 11.36 40.17
C LEU A 115 -20.95 10.16 39.20
N PRO A 116 -22.13 9.99 38.58
CA PRO A 116 -22.29 9.01 37.51
C PRO A 116 -21.40 9.35 36.31
N TYR A 117 -20.92 8.33 35.58
CA TYR A 117 -19.98 8.51 34.47
C TYR A 117 -20.50 9.43 33.36
N ILE A 118 -21.79 9.34 33.05
CA ILE A 118 -22.45 10.13 32.00
C ILE A 118 -23.64 10.82 32.65
N SER A 119 -23.74 12.14 32.49
CA SER A 119 -24.93 12.87 32.90
C SER A 119 -26.07 12.59 31.93
N LYS A 120 -27.28 12.48 32.47
CA LYS A 120 -28.50 12.36 31.65
C LYS A 120 -28.66 13.57 30.74
N ASP A 121 -28.47 14.76 31.31
CA ASP A 121 -28.64 16.02 30.60
C ASP A 121 -27.28 16.50 30.07
N LEU A 122 -27.22 16.79 28.77
CA LEU A 122 -26.05 17.38 28.12
C LEU A 122 -25.90 18.86 28.51
N VAL A 123 -27.02 19.56 28.63
CA VAL A 123 -27.10 20.99 28.99
C VAL A 123 -27.71 21.08 30.38
N ARG A 124 -27.18 21.98 31.20
CA ARG A 124 -27.74 22.22 32.54
C ARG A 124 -29.18 22.75 32.39
N PRO A 125 -30.17 22.19 33.12
CA PRO A 125 -31.57 22.59 32.99
C PRO A 125 -31.78 24.08 33.31
N ASP A 126 -31.03 24.65 34.25
CA ASP A 126 -31.10 26.07 34.61
C ASP A 126 -30.71 27.03 33.47
N LYS A 127 -30.07 26.52 32.41
CA LYS A 127 -29.73 27.31 31.21
C LYS A 127 -30.82 27.23 30.13
N ILE A 128 -31.82 26.37 30.31
CA ILE A 128 -32.89 26.18 29.34
C ILE A 128 -34.09 27.00 29.84
N VAL A 129 -34.45 28.02 29.07
CA VAL A 129 -35.71 28.76 29.30
C VAL A 129 -36.77 28.08 28.45
N LEU A 130 -37.74 27.45 29.12
CA LEU A 130 -38.90 26.89 28.45
C LEU A 130 -39.94 28.00 28.18
N PRO A 131 -40.63 27.96 27.04
CA PRO A 131 -41.77 28.84 26.78
C PRO A 131 -42.85 28.68 27.85
N SER A 132 -43.64 29.73 28.09
CA SER A 132 -44.80 29.63 28.99
C SER A 132 -45.95 28.88 28.32
N ASP A 133 -46.87 28.33 29.11
CA ASP A 133 -48.05 27.62 28.61
C ASP A 133 -48.93 28.49 27.69
N GLU A 134 -48.91 29.82 27.86
CA GLU A 134 -49.63 30.78 27.02
C GLU A 134 -49.02 30.89 25.61
N GLU A 135 -47.70 30.81 25.50
CA GLU A 135 -46.99 30.81 24.21
C GLU A 135 -47.18 29.49 23.44
N LEU A 136 -47.57 28.41 24.13
CA LEU A 136 -47.76 27.07 23.58
C LEU A 136 -49.17 26.80 23.03
N GLN A 137 -50.11 27.74 23.13
CA GLN A 137 -51.54 27.52 22.85
C GLN A 137 -51.91 27.13 21.41
N ASN A 138 -51.01 27.32 20.42
CA ASN A 138 -51.32 27.12 18.99
C ASN A 138 -50.60 25.92 18.35
N PHE A 139 -50.09 24.97 19.13
CA PHE A 139 -49.44 23.78 18.59
C PHE A 139 -50.39 22.57 18.60
N GLU A 140 -50.56 21.92 17.45
CA GLU A 140 -51.28 20.66 17.34
C GLU A 140 -50.42 19.54 17.93
N ILE A 141 -50.86 18.95 19.04
CA ILE A 141 -50.18 17.81 19.68
C ILE A 141 -50.59 16.54 18.93
N ILE A 142 -49.68 16.00 18.11
CA ILE A 142 -49.85 14.70 17.47
C ILE A 142 -49.44 13.63 18.50
N ILE A 143 -50.39 12.81 18.93
CA ILE A 143 -50.20 11.67 19.85
C ILE A 143 -50.00 10.39 19.04
#